data_AF-A0AAJ3F3I6-F1
#
_entry.id   AF-A0AAJ3F3I6-F1
#
_cell.length_a   1.000
_cell.length_b   1.000
_cell.length_c   1.000
_cell.angle_alpha   90.00
_cell.angle_beta   90.00
_cell.angle_gamma   90.00
#
_symmetry.space_group_name_H-M   'P 1'
#
loop_
_entity.id
_entity.type
_entity.pdbx_description
1 polymer ?
#
loop_
_entity_poly.entity_id
_entity_poly.type
_entity_poly.pdbx_seq_one_letter_code
_entity_poly.pdbx_strand_id
1 'polypeptide(L)'
;MPLSVDELRSKVEEYRGKGLNSQQIADELSLSHTTIQWLSSSGVSAEDRPNDIQVGWRSIAVKAGRIEAVSYVFADIIDEEIGDEVDAIVGI
;
A
#
# COMPACT_ATOMS: atom_id res chain seq x y z
N MET A 1 3.46 14.72 5.22
CA MET A 1 4.90 14.39 5.37
C MET A 1 4.99 12.89 5.55
N PRO A 2 6.01 12.19 5.02
CA PRO A 2 6.21 10.77 5.32
C PRO A 2 6.39 10.60 6.84
N LEU A 3 5.86 9.50 7.39
CA LEU A 3 6.03 9.15 8.80
C LEU A 3 7.51 8.89 9.09
N SER A 4 7.97 9.30 10.27
CA SER A 4 9.25 8.89 10.81
C SER A 4 9.26 7.39 11.14
N VAL A 5 10.46 6.81 11.32
CA VAL A 5 10.60 5.40 11.70
C VAL A 5 9.92 5.12 13.03
N ASP A 6 10.03 6.02 14.00
CA ASP A 6 9.41 5.85 15.32
C ASP A 6 7.88 5.86 15.22
N GLU A 7 7.31 6.76 14.42
CA GLU A 7 5.87 6.78 14.16
C GLU A 7 5.39 5.51 13.45
N LEU A 8 6.20 4.97 12.52
CA LEU A 8 5.90 3.69 11.87
C LEU A 8 5.93 2.52 12.87
N ARG A 9 6.89 2.50 13.81
CA ARG A 9 6.94 1.49 14.88
C ARG A 9 5.71 1.57 15.76
N SER A 10 5.31 2.78 16.19
CA SER A 10 4.09 2.97 16.98
C SER A 10 2.84 2.50 16.25
N LYS A 11 2.71 2.77 14.94
CA LYS A 11 1.58 2.25 14.14
C LYS A 11 1.57 0.74 14.02
N VAL A 12 2.74 0.11 13.82
CA VAL A 12 2.84 -1.36 13.76
C VAL A 12 2.41 -1.97 15.09
N GLU A 13 2.83 -1.40 16.23
CA GLU A 13 2.38 -1.83 17.56
C GLU A 13 0.87 -1.63 17.76
N GLU A 14 0.32 -0.49 17.34
CA GLU A 14 -1.12 -0.21 17.40
C GLU A 14 -1.92 -1.25 16.60
N TYR A 15 -1.52 -1.56 15.37
CA TYR A 15 -2.23 -2.54 14.53
C TYR A 15 -2.08 -3.96 15.03
N ARG A 16 -0.92 -4.33 15.61
CA ARG A 16 -0.79 -5.60 16.33
C ARG A 16 -1.72 -5.66 17.55
N GLY A 17 -1.85 -4.56 18.29
CA GLY A 17 -2.81 -4.42 19.39
C GLY A 17 -4.27 -4.60 18.95
N LYS A 18 -4.59 -4.23 17.71
CA LYS A 18 -5.90 -4.49 17.06
C LYS A 18 -6.06 -5.90 16.50
N GLY A 19 -5.04 -6.76 16.62
CA GLY A 19 -5.08 -8.16 16.17
C GLY A 19 -4.73 -8.38 14.70
N LEU A 20 -4.22 -7.38 13.98
CA LEU A 20 -3.80 -7.56 12.59
C LEU A 20 -2.53 -8.40 12.51
N ASN A 21 -2.46 -9.27 11.50
CA ASN A 21 -1.24 -10.01 11.19
C ASN A 21 -0.26 -9.15 10.37
N SER A 22 0.99 -9.59 10.27
CA SER A 22 2.05 -8.82 9.57
C SER A 22 1.74 -8.51 8.10
N GLN A 23 0.98 -9.36 7.40
CA GLN A 23 0.57 -9.13 6.02
C GLN A 23 -0.46 -8.00 5.93
N GLN A 24 -1.50 -8.05 6.77
CA GLN A 24 -2.52 -7.00 6.83
C GLN A 24 -1.93 -5.63 7.19
N ILE A 25 -0.93 -5.61 8.10
CA ILE A 25 -0.21 -4.39 8.46
C ILE A 25 0.62 -3.87 7.27
N ALA A 26 1.27 -4.77 6.53
CA ALA A 26 2.03 -4.42 5.33
C ALA A 26 1.14 -3.76 4.28
N ASP A 27 -0.04 -4.33 4.04
CA ASP A 27 -1.03 -3.81 3.10
C ASP A 27 -1.53 -2.41 3.54
N GLU A 28 -1.91 -2.27 4.82
CA GLU A 28 -2.43 -1.02 5.39
C GLU A 28 -1.40 0.13 5.39
N LEU A 29 -0.12 -0.17 5.67
CA LEU A 29 0.96 0.82 5.65
C LEU A 29 1.59 1.00 4.27
N SER A 30 1.21 0.17 3.28
CA SER A 30 1.84 0.10 1.96
C SER A 30 3.36 -0.05 2.05
N LEU A 31 3.81 -0.98 2.90
CA LEU A 31 5.22 -1.33 3.13
C LEU A 31 5.42 -2.82 2.86
N SER A 32 6.65 -3.25 2.56
CA SER A 32 6.92 -4.68 2.41
C SER A 32 6.85 -5.43 3.76
N HIS A 33 6.55 -6.73 3.69
CA HIS A 33 6.50 -7.60 4.87
C HIS A 33 7.83 -7.60 5.65
N THR A 34 8.96 -7.54 4.94
CA THR A 34 10.30 -7.43 5.52
C THR A 34 10.46 -6.14 6.33
N THR A 35 9.93 -5.01 5.84
CA THR A 35 9.90 -3.75 6.59
C THR A 35 9.05 -3.86 7.85
N ILE A 36 7.88 -4.50 7.79
CA ILE A 36 7.05 -4.71 8.99
C ILE A 36 7.77 -5.56 10.03
N GLN A 37 8.49 -6.60 9.59
CA GLN A 37 9.30 -7.43 10.49
C GLN A 37 10.43 -6.63 11.14
N TRP A 38 11.11 -5.77 10.37
CA TRP A 38 12.15 -4.87 10.87
C TRP A 38 11.60 -3.79 11.82
N LEU A 39 10.41 -3.24 11.55
CA LEU A 39 9.72 -2.31 12.45
C LEU A 39 9.27 -3.00 13.74
N SER A 40 9.03 -4.32 13.71
CA SER A 40 8.65 -5.12 14.87
C SER A 40 9.85 -5.58 15.71
N SER A 41 11.08 -5.55 15.18
CA SER A 41 12.27 -6.01 15.92
C SER A 41 12.81 -4.89 16.82
N SER A 42 12.97 -5.21 18.11
CA SER A 42 13.64 -4.33 19.07
C SER A 42 15.16 -4.47 18.91
N GLY A 43 15.87 -3.38 18.64
CA GLY A 43 17.35 -3.33 18.71
C GLY A 43 18.12 -3.62 17.42
N VAL A 44 17.47 -3.67 16.26
CA VAL A 44 18.17 -3.69 14.97
C VAL A 44 18.61 -2.27 14.60
N SER A 45 19.88 -2.10 14.19
CA SER A 45 20.43 -0.80 13.81
C SER A 45 19.59 -0.17 12.69
N ALA A 46 19.46 1.16 12.70
CA ALA A 46 18.84 1.91 11.61
C ALA A 46 19.54 1.67 10.26
N GLU A 47 20.81 1.26 10.30
CA GLU A 47 21.64 0.96 9.13
C GLU A 47 21.25 -0.37 8.44
N ASP A 48 20.62 -1.31 9.15
CA ASP A 48 20.19 -2.61 8.62
C ASP A 48 18.76 -2.58 8.05
N ARG A 49 18.24 -1.40 7.70
CA ARG A 49 16.87 -1.27 7.20
C ARG A 49 16.76 -1.97 5.82
N PRO A 50 15.68 -2.73 5.57
CA PRO A 50 15.44 -3.30 4.25
C PRO A 50 15.17 -2.20 3.22
N ASN A 51 15.58 -2.45 1.97
CA ASN A 51 15.19 -1.59 0.86
C ASN A 51 13.68 -1.76 0.62
N ASP A 52 12.93 -0.68 0.81
CA ASP A 52 11.48 -0.66 0.61
C ASP A 52 11.10 0.31 -0.49
N ILE A 53 10.05 -0.04 -1.24
CA ILE A 53 9.56 0.75 -2.38
C ILE A 53 8.12 1.12 -2.09
N GLN A 54 7.85 2.42 -2.00
CA GLN A 54 6.48 2.94 -1.96
C GLN A 54 6.04 3.33 -3.37
N VAL A 55 4.91 2.79 -3.83
CA VAL A 55 4.30 3.20 -5.09
C VAL A 55 3.40 4.41 -4.87
N GLY A 56 3.84 5.58 -5.33
CA GLY A 56 3.09 6.82 -5.22
C GLY A 56 2.09 7.02 -6.37
N TRP A 57 0.83 6.68 -6.16
CA TRP A 57 -0.26 6.84 -7.14
C TRP A 57 -0.62 8.30 -7.45
N ARG A 58 -0.27 9.25 -6.55
CA ARG A 58 -0.56 10.68 -6.73
C ARG A 58 -0.05 11.24 -8.04
N SER A 59 1.07 10.72 -8.54
CA SER A 59 1.65 11.18 -9.80
C SER A 59 0.76 10.89 -11.02
N ILE A 60 -0.09 9.86 -10.96
CA ILE A 60 -1.06 9.54 -12.02
C ILE A 60 -2.09 10.65 -12.13
N ALA A 61 -2.62 11.12 -11.00
CA ALA A 61 -3.67 12.14 -10.95
C ALA A 61 -3.22 13.55 -11.42
N VAL A 62 -1.92 13.79 -11.57
CA VAL A 62 -1.39 15.12 -11.98
C VAL A 62 -1.70 15.45 -13.45
N LYS A 63 -1.88 14.45 -14.30
CA LYS A 63 -2.13 14.65 -15.74
C LYS A 63 -3.37 13.88 -16.18
N ALA A 64 -4.34 14.57 -16.76
CA ALA A 64 -5.58 13.97 -17.26
C ALA A 64 -5.32 12.76 -18.18
N GLY A 65 -4.37 12.88 -19.13
CA GLY A 65 -4.05 11.76 -20.03
C GLY A 65 -3.48 10.51 -19.35
N ARG A 66 -2.87 10.62 -18.15
CA ARG A 66 -2.44 9.43 -17.39
C ARG A 66 -3.62 8.74 -16.74
N ILE A 67 -4.56 9.52 -16.20
CA ILE A 67 -5.82 8.99 -15.65
C ILE A 67 -6.56 8.26 -16.76
N GLU A 68 -6.75 8.90 -17.91
CA GLU A 68 -7.41 8.31 -19.08
C GLU A 68 -6.75 6.99 -19.50
N ALA A 69 -5.42 6.97 -19.68
CA ALA A 69 -4.71 5.75 -20.06
C ALA A 69 -4.89 4.61 -19.05
N VAL A 70 -4.80 4.90 -17.75
CA VAL A 70 -5.00 3.89 -16.69
C VAL A 70 -6.46 3.43 -16.65
N SER A 71 -7.42 4.33 -16.85
CA SER A 71 -8.84 4.00 -16.91
C SER A 71 -9.15 3.03 -18.05
N TYR A 72 -8.53 3.21 -19.23
CA TYR A 72 -8.69 2.25 -20.34
C TYR A 72 -8.15 0.87 -19.98
N VAL A 73 -6.98 0.79 -19.34
CA VAL A 73 -6.41 -0.49 -18.90
C VAL A 73 -7.30 -1.16 -17.86
N PHE A 74 -7.87 -0.42 -16.91
CA PHE A 74 -8.79 -0.99 -15.93
C PHE A 74 -10.11 -1.44 -16.56
N ALA A 75 -10.67 -0.66 -17.49
CA ALA A 75 -11.89 -1.05 -18.18
C ALA A 75 -11.70 -2.33 -19.00
N ASP A 76 -10.55 -2.48 -19.69
CA ASP A 76 -10.18 -3.67 -20.44
C ASP A 76 -10.11 -4.92 -19.54
N ILE A 77 -9.40 -4.83 -18.41
CA ILE A 77 -9.32 -5.92 -17.43
C ILE A 77 -10.70 -6.27 -16.85
N ILE A 78 -11.53 -5.27 -16.56
CA ILE A 78 -12.88 -5.49 -16.03
C ILE A 78 -13.75 -6.24 -17.04
N ASP A 79 -13.69 -5.83 -18.31
CA ASP A 79 -14.44 -6.49 -19.40
C ASP A 79 -13.97 -7.94 -19.60
N GLU A 80 -12.66 -8.19 -19.51
CA GLU A 80 -12.07 -9.53 -19.59
C GLU A 80 -12.54 -10.44 -18.43
N GLU A 81 -12.56 -9.93 -17.20
CA GLU A 81 -12.77 -10.75 -16.00
C GLU A 81 -14.25 -10.93 -15.61
N ILE A 82 -15.11 -9.94 -15.86
CA ILE A 82 -16.52 -9.99 -15.40
C ILE A 82 -17.40 -10.76 -16.39
N GLY A 83 -17.23 -10.56 -17.71
CA GLY A 83 -18.04 -11.21 -18.74
C GLY A 83 -19.55 -10.93 -18.67
N ASP A 84 -19.95 -9.87 -17.95
CA ASP A 84 -21.33 -9.44 -17.70
C ASP A 84 -21.38 -7.91 -17.51
N GLU A 85 -22.58 -7.35 -17.41
CA GLU A 85 -22.80 -5.91 -17.24
C GLU A 85 -22.33 -5.42 -15.86
N VAL A 86 -21.63 -4.27 -15.85
CA VAL A 86 -21.18 -3.61 -14.63
C VAL A 86 -22.17 -2.53 -14.21
N ASP A 87 -22.94 -2.78 -13.15
CA ASP A 87 -23.93 -1.83 -12.63
C ASP A 87 -23.30 -0.61 -11.92
N ALA A 88 -22.18 -0.82 -11.21
CA ALA A 88 -21.55 0.20 -10.39
C ALA A 88 -20.06 -0.06 -10.14
N ILE A 89 -19.30 1.03 -9.97
CA ILE A 89 -17.89 1.01 -9.51
C ILE A 89 -17.83 1.73 -8.17
N VAL A 90 -17.20 1.11 -7.16
CA VAL A 90 -17.04 1.67 -5.80
C VAL A 90 -15.57 2.03 -5.57
N GLY A 91 -15.31 3.28 -5.17
CA GLY A 91 -13.98 3.75 -4.78
C GLY A 91 -13.75 3.69 -3.26
N ILE A 92 -12.48 3.64 -2.87
CA ILE A 92 -12.00 3.69 -1.47
C ILE A 92 -11.53 5.12 -1.13
#